data_AF-A0A0C4EP79-F1
#
_entry.id   AF-A0A0C4EP79-F1
#
_cell.length_a   1.000
_cell.length_b   1.000
_cell.length_c   1.000
_cell.angle_alpha   90.00
_cell.angle_beta   90.00
_cell.angle_gamma   90.00
#
_symmetry.space_group_name_H-M   'P 1'
#
loop_
_entity.id
_entity.type
_entity.pdbx_description
1 polymer ?
#
loop_
_entity_poly.entity_id
_entity_poly.type
_entity_poly.pdbx_seq_one_letter_code
_entity_poly.pdbx_strand_id
1 'polypeptide(L)'
;MYAIPNAPGLWHDSAITGPLYDKLLHNAPTGFCILSDTAFPRKSKRLQSRILAPAKRGDCLPLTPQLYAQLKLLNKQVVSACQAAEWGMHSLEGSFAQLKLPLLASDHWFRANVLQVVCRLHQLCCRMVKLNQIQTVYDLVWDKLHVVSREFHKMLFKLSKNNAT
;
A
#
# COMPACT_ATOMS: atom_id res chain seq x y z
N MET A 1 -16.20 13.33 3.26
CA MET A 1 -14.88 12.79 3.68
C MET A 1 -13.97 13.99 3.86
N TYR A 2 -13.77 14.43 5.10
CA TYR A 2 -12.98 15.61 5.41
C TYR A 2 -11.50 15.20 5.49
N ALA A 3 -10.64 15.87 4.72
CA ALA A 3 -9.19 15.72 4.85
C ALA A 3 -8.65 16.95 5.59
N ILE A 4 -7.98 16.70 6.71
CA ILE A 4 -7.38 17.71 7.58
C ILE A 4 -5.97 18.05 7.03
N PRO A 5 -5.52 19.32 7.07
CA PRO A 5 -4.36 19.78 6.32
C PRO A 5 -3.04 19.12 6.76
N ASN A 6 -2.19 18.81 5.80
CA ASN A 6 -0.83 18.32 6.02
C ASN A 6 0.05 19.43 6.61
N ALA A 7 0.43 19.30 7.87
CA ALA A 7 1.59 19.97 8.44
C ALA A 7 2.66 18.89 8.69
N PRO A 8 3.72 18.81 7.85
CA PRO A 8 4.76 17.78 7.98
C PRO A 8 5.36 17.79 9.39
N GLY A 9 5.31 16.66 10.09
CA GLY A 9 5.90 16.47 11.43
C GLY A 9 4.98 16.73 12.63
N LEU A 10 3.75 17.22 12.45
CA LEU A 10 2.83 17.51 13.56
C LEU A 10 1.87 16.36 13.91
N TRP A 11 1.70 15.38 13.03
CA TRP A 11 0.73 14.29 13.18
C TRP A 11 1.41 12.93 13.01
N HIS A 12 1.07 12.00 13.90
CA HIS A 12 1.46 10.60 13.75
C HIS A 12 0.58 9.96 12.68
N ASP A 13 1.15 9.14 11.79
CA ASP A 13 0.39 8.46 10.72
C ASP A 13 -0.84 7.68 11.22
N SER A 14 -0.75 7.19 12.46
CA SER A 14 -1.83 6.49 13.17
C SER A 14 -3.05 7.39 13.46
N ALA A 15 -2.84 8.70 13.66
CA ALA A 15 -3.90 9.68 13.90
C ALA A 15 -4.65 10.04 12.61
N ILE A 16 -3.93 10.20 11.49
CA ILE A 16 -4.52 10.48 10.16
C ILE A 16 -5.34 9.29 9.67
N THR A 17 -4.91 8.08 10.00
CA THR A 17 -5.54 6.83 9.58
C THR A 17 -6.67 6.35 10.50
N GLY A 18 -7.01 7.07 11.57
CA GLY A 18 -8.13 6.75 12.46
C GLY A 18 -9.43 6.36 11.73
N PRO A 19 -9.94 7.22 10.83
CA PRO A 19 -11.15 6.94 10.04
C PRO A 19 -11.01 5.77 9.04
N LEU A 20 -9.78 5.37 8.70
CA LEU A 20 -9.52 4.22 7.82
C LEU A 20 -9.75 2.90 8.57
N TYR A 21 -9.49 2.86 9.89
CA TYR A 21 -9.69 1.66 10.71
C TYR A 21 -11.15 1.23 10.75
N ASP A 22 -12.09 2.16 10.87
CA ASP A 22 -13.51 1.83 10.87
C ASP A 22 -13.93 1.22 9.51
N LYS A 23 -13.45 1.79 8.41
CA LYS A 23 -13.67 1.21 7.08
C LYS A 23 -13.04 -0.18 6.94
N LEU A 24 -11.88 -0.41 7.54
CA LEU A 24 -11.23 -1.72 7.53
C LEU A 24 -11.98 -2.77 8.33
N LEU A 25 -12.55 -2.37 9.46
CA LEU A 25 -13.30 -3.28 10.31
C LEU A 25 -14.65 -3.66 9.68
N HIS A 26 -15.32 -2.70 9.05
CA HIS A 26 -16.68 -2.87 8.57
C HIS A 26 -16.81 -3.22 7.08
N ASN A 27 -15.87 -2.78 6.24
CA ASN A 27 -16.01 -2.87 4.78
C ASN A 27 -14.94 -3.77 4.12
N ALA A 28 -13.94 -4.26 4.86
CA ALA A 28 -12.95 -5.17 4.28
C ALA A 28 -13.58 -6.55 4.03
N PRO A 29 -13.49 -7.09 2.79
CA PRO A 29 -14.00 -8.41 2.48
C PRO A 29 -13.39 -9.48 3.39
N THR A 30 -14.16 -10.53 3.68
CA THR A 30 -13.70 -11.65 4.50
C THR A 30 -12.48 -12.32 3.85
N GLY A 31 -11.44 -12.59 4.64
CA GLY A 31 -10.19 -13.19 4.16
C GLY A 31 -9.14 -12.19 3.67
N PHE A 32 -9.45 -10.89 3.61
CA PHE A 32 -8.49 -9.86 3.22
C PHE A 32 -8.00 -9.05 4.42
N CYS A 33 -6.72 -8.68 4.37
CA CYS A 33 -6.06 -7.81 5.34
C CYS A 33 -5.22 -6.75 4.61
N ILE A 34 -4.96 -5.64 5.30
CA ILE A 34 -4.01 -4.63 4.86
C ILE A 34 -2.62 -4.98 5.38
N LEU A 35 -1.63 -4.91 4.50
CA LEU A 35 -0.23 -4.95 4.88
C LEU A 35 0.20 -3.57 5.34
N SER A 36 0.95 -3.52 6.43
CA SER A 36 1.28 -2.26 7.09
C SER A 36 2.64 -2.33 7.75
N ASP A 37 3.28 -1.18 7.91
CA ASP A 37 4.50 -1.07 8.70
C ASP A 37 4.23 -1.22 10.21
N THR A 38 5.29 -1.20 11.01
CA THR A 38 5.19 -1.39 12.46
C THR A 38 4.77 -0.13 13.24
N ALA A 39 4.64 1.02 12.58
CA ALA A 39 4.17 2.27 13.16
C ALA A 39 2.64 2.32 13.28
N PHE A 40 1.91 1.48 12.54
CA PHE A 40 0.46 1.39 12.66
C PHE A 40 0.01 0.60 13.91
N PRO A 41 -0.99 1.10 14.66
CA PRO A 41 -1.46 0.51 15.90
C PRO A 41 -2.16 -0.83 15.68
N ARG A 42 -1.64 -1.87 16.36
CA ARG A 42 -2.21 -3.23 16.41
C ARG A 42 -2.95 -3.53 17.73
N LYS A 43 -3.33 -2.48 18.46
CA LYS A 43 -3.68 -2.60 19.89
C LYS A 43 -5.01 -3.31 20.17
N SER A 44 -5.94 -3.34 19.22
CA SER A 44 -7.21 -4.07 19.39
C SER A 44 -7.18 -5.41 18.67
N LYS A 45 -7.69 -6.47 19.32
CA LYS A 45 -7.84 -7.81 18.70
C LYS A 45 -8.58 -7.77 17.36
N ARG A 46 -9.53 -6.83 17.21
CA ARG A 46 -10.30 -6.63 15.97
C ARG A 46 -9.45 -6.09 14.82
N LEU A 47 -8.48 -5.22 15.11
CA LEU A 47 -7.56 -4.70 14.09
C LEU A 47 -6.45 -5.70 13.74
N GLN A 48 -6.04 -6.56 14.68
CA GLN A 48 -5.03 -7.60 14.43
C GLN A 48 -5.44 -8.59 13.33
N SER A 49 -6.74 -8.89 13.19
CA SER A 49 -7.23 -9.75 12.09
C SER A 49 -7.34 -9.02 10.75
N ARG A 50 -7.23 -7.68 10.73
CA ARG A 50 -7.43 -6.85 9.53
C ARG A 50 -6.17 -6.15 9.06
N ILE A 51 -5.17 -5.98 9.93
CA ILE A 51 -3.89 -5.34 9.63
C ILE A 51 -2.78 -6.34 9.95
N LEU A 52 -2.04 -6.72 8.92
CA LEU A 52 -0.87 -7.56 9.03
C LEU A 52 0.38 -6.69 8.97
N ALA A 53 1.16 -6.66 10.04
CA ALA A 53 2.44 -5.97 10.10
C ALA A 53 3.52 -6.90 10.63
N PRO A 54 4.80 -6.69 10.28
CA PRO A 54 5.90 -7.52 10.75
C PRO A 54 5.98 -7.56 12.28
N ALA A 55 6.44 -8.68 12.85
CA ALA A 55 6.71 -8.74 14.28
C ALA A 55 7.72 -7.64 14.68
N LYS A 56 7.41 -6.93 15.77
CA LYS A 56 8.24 -5.86 16.34
C LYS A 56 9.01 -6.40 17.53
N ARG A 57 10.12 -5.74 17.87
CA ARG A 57 10.87 -6.00 19.11
C ARG A 57 9.92 -5.90 20.32
N GLY A 58 9.85 -6.98 21.11
CA GLY A 58 8.96 -7.08 22.27
C GLY A 58 7.66 -7.86 22.03
N ASP A 59 7.35 -8.22 20.78
CA ASP A 59 6.23 -9.13 20.49
C ASP A 59 6.54 -10.55 20.98
N CYS A 60 5.52 -11.25 21.50
CA CYS A 60 5.67 -12.66 21.90
C CYS A 60 5.90 -13.52 20.66
N LEU A 61 7.06 -14.18 20.61
CA LEU A 61 7.41 -15.10 19.53
C LEU A 61 6.89 -16.52 19.84
N PRO A 62 6.51 -17.31 18.81
CA PRO A 62 6.15 -18.70 19.01
C PRO A 62 7.29 -19.50 19.62
N LEU A 63 6.98 -20.35 20.60
CA LEU A 63 7.95 -21.23 21.27
C LEU A 63 8.36 -22.41 20.40
N THR A 64 7.47 -22.86 19.51
CA THR A 64 7.73 -24.01 18.63
C THR A 64 8.56 -23.59 17.42
N PRO A 65 9.64 -24.32 17.08
CA PRO A 65 10.49 -24.00 15.93
C PRO A 65 9.75 -23.90 14.60
N GLN A 66 8.74 -24.75 14.37
CA GLN A 66 7.92 -24.74 13.16
C GLN A 66 7.11 -23.45 13.01
N LEU A 67 6.41 -23.05 14.07
CA LEU A 67 5.60 -21.82 14.09
C LEU A 67 6.50 -20.58 13.97
N TYR A 68 7.68 -20.61 14.58
CA TYR A 68 8.67 -19.56 14.44
C TYR A 68 9.19 -19.43 13.00
N ALA A 69 9.48 -20.55 12.33
CA ALA A 69 9.89 -20.56 10.93
C ALA A 69 8.80 -19.99 10.00
N GLN A 70 7.53 -20.35 10.24
CA GLN A 70 6.38 -19.81 9.52
C GLN A 70 6.23 -18.30 9.73
N LEU A 71 6.30 -17.84 10.97
CA LEU A 71 6.25 -16.40 11.29
C LEU A 71 7.40 -15.63 10.64
N LYS A 72 8.61 -16.20 10.65
CA LYS A 72 9.79 -15.61 10.02
C LYS A 72 9.60 -15.47 8.51
N LEU A 73 9.04 -16.48 7.85
CA LEU A 73 8.72 -16.41 6.42
C LEU A 73 7.66 -15.34 6.14
N LEU A 74 6.58 -15.33 6.93
CA LEU A 74 5.51 -14.34 6.79
C LEU A 74 6.05 -12.91 6.95
N ASN A 75 6.82 -12.65 8.00
CA ASN A 75 7.45 -11.34 8.23
C ASN A 75 8.30 -10.90 7.05
N LYS A 76 9.11 -11.79 6.46
CA LYS A 76 9.91 -11.46 5.27
C LYS A 76 9.02 -11.03 4.09
N GLN A 77 7.92 -11.73 3.86
CA GLN A 77 6.98 -11.38 2.78
C GLN A 77 6.29 -10.04 3.03
N VAL A 78 5.84 -9.79 4.27
CA VAL A 78 5.20 -8.52 4.64
C VAL A 78 6.18 -7.35 4.47
N VAL A 79 7.42 -7.48 4.97
CA VAL A 79 8.46 -6.46 4.80
C VAL A 79 8.76 -6.20 3.32
N SER A 80 8.92 -7.27 2.51
CA SER A 80 9.17 -7.12 1.07
C SER A 80 8.04 -6.39 0.35
N ALA A 81 6.79 -6.67 0.73
CA ALA A 81 5.63 -6.00 0.14
C ALA A 81 5.55 -4.52 0.54
N CYS A 82 5.81 -4.20 1.81
CA CYS A 82 5.88 -2.81 2.26
C CYS A 82 7.01 -2.04 1.56
N GLN A 83 8.19 -2.66 1.43
CA GLN A 83 9.33 -2.06 0.73
C GLN A 83 9.02 -1.76 -0.75
N ALA A 84 8.24 -2.62 -1.41
CA ALA A 84 7.78 -2.35 -2.77
C ALA A 84 6.88 -1.11 -2.86
N ALA A 85 5.99 -0.94 -1.88
CA ALA A 85 5.14 0.24 -1.78
C ALA A 85 5.96 1.50 -1.49
N GLU A 86 6.97 1.41 -0.62
CA GLU A 86 7.93 2.50 -0.34
C GLU A 86 8.69 2.91 -1.61
N TRP A 87 9.22 1.96 -2.39
CA TRP A 87 9.88 2.27 -3.65
C TRP A 87 8.96 2.99 -4.64
N GLY A 88 7.70 2.55 -4.74
CA GLY A 88 6.71 3.19 -5.60
C GLY A 88 6.42 4.63 -5.16
N MET A 89 6.20 4.84 -3.86
CA MET A 89 5.97 6.17 -3.30
C MET A 89 7.19 7.07 -3.51
N HIS A 90 8.39 6.58 -3.19
CA HIS A 90 9.62 7.33 -3.36
C HIS A 90 9.89 7.69 -4.83
N SER A 91 9.54 6.82 -5.77
CA SER A 91 9.69 7.10 -7.20
C SER A 91 8.71 8.17 -7.70
N LEU A 92 7.47 8.15 -7.18
CA LEU A 92 6.48 9.21 -7.41
C LEU A 92 6.97 10.54 -6.85
N GLU A 93 7.44 10.54 -5.60
CA GLU A 93 8.02 11.72 -4.96
C GLU A 93 9.24 12.23 -5.72
N GLY A 94 10.18 11.37 -6.14
CA GLY A 94 11.34 11.81 -6.91
C GLY A 94 10.97 12.42 -8.27
N SER A 95 9.94 11.87 -8.93
CA SER A 95 9.47 12.36 -10.24
C SER A 95 8.66 13.65 -10.14
N PHE A 96 7.99 13.89 -9.01
CA PHE A 96 7.07 15.00 -8.79
C PHE A 96 7.34 15.73 -7.46
N ALA A 97 8.62 15.83 -7.07
CA ALA A 97 9.06 16.27 -5.74
C ALA A 97 8.55 17.64 -5.32
N GLN A 98 8.21 18.47 -6.31
CA GLN A 98 7.64 19.78 -6.08
C GLN A 98 6.58 20.06 -7.14
N LEU A 99 5.35 19.62 -6.86
CA LEU A 99 4.20 20.13 -7.57
C LEU A 99 4.17 21.65 -7.36
N LYS A 100 4.44 22.41 -8.43
CA LYS A 100 4.27 23.88 -8.43
C LYS A 100 2.80 24.30 -8.27
N LEU A 101 1.89 23.33 -8.37
CA LEU A 101 0.47 23.49 -8.24
C LEU A 101 0.06 23.30 -6.77
N PRO A 102 -0.51 24.32 -6.10
CA PRO A 102 -0.94 24.20 -4.71
C PRO A 102 -2.08 23.19 -4.59
N LEU A 103 -1.90 22.18 -3.74
CA LEU A 103 -2.93 21.20 -3.41
C LEU A 103 -3.80 21.70 -2.26
N LEU A 104 -4.74 22.60 -2.55
CA LEU A 104 -5.62 23.19 -1.55
C LEU A 104 -6.37 22.10 -0.75
N ALA A 105 -6.39 22.25 0.58
CA ALA A 105 -7.03 21.28 1.46
C ALA A 105 -8.55 21.20 1.24
N SER A 106 -9.17 22.34 0.94
CA SER A 106 -10.61 22.51 0.73
C SER A 106 -11.14 21.87 -0.55
N ASP A 107 -10.32 21.75 -1.59
CA ASP A 107 -10.73 21.17 -2.88
C ASP A 107 -10.28 19.71 -3.00
N HIS A 108 -11.13 18.82 -2.48
CA HIS A 108 -10.87 17.39 -2.49
C HIS A 108 -10.89 16.78 -3.91
N TRP A 109 -11.75 17.30 -4.80
CA TRP A 109 -11.88 16.79 -6.17
C TRP A 109 -10.66 17.15 -7.01
N PHE A 110 -10.24 18.42 -6.96
CA PHE A 110 -9.04 18.87 -7.64
C PHE A 110 -7.80 18.11 -7.18
N ARG A 111 -7.61 17.97 -5.86
CA ARG A 111 -6.47 17.23 -5.30
C ARG A 111 -6.45 15.77 -5.76
N ALA A 112 -7.60 15.09 -5.75
CA ALA A 112 -7.71 13.72 -6.22
C ALA A 112 -7.36 13.61 -7.72
N ASN A 113 -7.82 14.55 -8.55
CA ASN A 113 -7.50 14.58 -9.97
C ASN A 113 -6.01 14.79 -10.22
N VAL A 114 -5.38 15.76 -9.54
CA VAL A 114 -3.93 16.01 -9.68
C VAL A 114 -3.11 14.79 -9.27
N LEU A 115 -3.42 14.16 -8.13
CA LEU A 115 -2.75 12.95 -7.68
C LEU A 115 -2.96 11.78 -8.66
N GLN A 116 -4.16 11.63 -9.22
CA GLN A 116 -4.42 10.61 -10.23
C GLN A 116 -3.60 10.84 -11.51
N VAL A 117 -3.47 12.09 -11.96
CA VAL A 117 -2.62 12.46 -13.11
C VAL A 117 -1.16 12.14 -12.82
N VAL A 118 -0.64 12.50 -11.65
CA VAL A 118 0.72 12.18 -11.20
C VAL A 118 0.97 10.67 -11.27
N CYS A 119 0.08 9.85 -10.70
CA CYS A 119 0.19 8.39 -10.75
C CYS A 119 0.18 7.85 -12.19
N ARG A 120 -0.69 8.37 -13.06
CA ARG A 120 -0.78 7.93 -14.47
C ARG A 120 0.45 8.31 -15.29
N LEU A 121 0.96 9.53 -15.11
CA LEU A 121 2.19 9.99 -15.76
C LEU A 121 3.39 9.15 -15.32
N HIS A 122 3.50 8.87 -14.02
CA HIS A 122 4.53 7.97 -13.52
C HIS A 122 4.46 6.58 -14.15
N GLN A 123 3.27 5.99 -14.26
CA GLN A 123 3.07 4.71 -14.95
C GLN A 123 3.48 4.76 -16.43
N LEU A 124 3.19 5.86 -17.13
CA LEU A 124 3.64 6.07 -18.50
C LEU A 124 5.17 6.11 -18.57
N CYS A 125 5.82 6.88 -17.71
CA CYS A 125 7.28 6.95 -17.61
C CYS A 125 7.90 5.56 -17.36
N CYS A 126 7.39 4.78 -16.40
CA CYS A 126 7.86 3.42 -16.15
C CYS A 126 7.77 2.51 -17.38
N ARG A 127 6.67 2.60 -18.15
CA ARG A 127 6.48 1.81 -19.38
C ARG A 127 7.43 2.22 -20.51
N MET A 128 7.70 3.52 -20.63
CA MET A 128 8.57 4.04 -21.68
C MET A 128 10.05 3.80 -21.38
N VAL A 129 10.48 4.07 -20.15
CA VAL A 129 11.89 3.97 -19.72
C VAL A 129 12.28 2.52 -19.43
N LYS A 130 11.31 1.64 -19.14
CA LYS A 130 11.51 0.21 -18.79
C LYS A 130 12.40 -0.03 -17.57
N LEU A 131 12.64 1.00 -16.76
CA LEU A 131 13.30 0.88 -15.47
C LEU A 131 12.22 0.87 -14.39
N ASN A 132 11.95 -0.31 -13.85
CA ASN A 132 10.96 -0.52 -12.81
C ASN A 132 11.52 -1.50 -11.77
N GLN A 133 12.00 -0.97 -10.65
CA GLN A 133 12.63 -1.77 -9.60
C GLN A 133 11.66 -2.77 -8.95
N ILE A 134 10.38 -2.40 -8.80
CA ILE A 134 9.34 -3.32 -8.32
C ILE A 134 9.21 -4.49 -9.30
N GLN A 135 9.15 -4.19 -10.59
CA GLN A 135 9.11 -5.21 -11.63
C GLN A 135 10.36 -6.12 -11.57
N THR A 136 11.58 -5.57 -11.48
CA THR A 136 12.81 -6.36 -11.38
C THR A 136 12.81 -7.31 -10.18
N VAL A 137 12.31 -6.87 -9.03
CA VAL A 137 12.27 -7.68 -7.80
C VAL A 137 11.19 -8.77 -7.86
N TYR A 138 10.06 -8.49 -8.49
CA TYR A 138 8.91 -9.39 -8.49
C TYR A 138 8.75 -10.23 -9.77
N ASP A 139 9.36 -9.89 -10.90
CA ASP A 139 9.26 -10.67 -12.15
C ASP A 139 9.75 -12.12 -11.93
N LEU A 140 10.83 -12.30 -11.16
CA LEU A 140 11.35 -13.62 -10.75
C LEU A 140 10.37 -14.44 -9.89
N VAL A 141 9.47 -13.77 -9.17
CA VAL A 141 8.43 -14.37 -8.33
C VAL A 141 7.15 -14.63 -9.13
N TRP A 142 6.87 -13.75 -10.11
CA TRP A 142 5.67 -13.74 -10.94
C TRP A 142 5.62 -14.92 -11.91
N ASP A 143 6.78 -15.31 -12.47
CA ASP A 143 6.91 -16.48 -13.36
C ASP A 143 6.58 -17.80 -12.65
N LYS A 144 6.77 -17.87 -11.32
CA LYS A 144 6.41 -19.04 -10.52
C LYS A 144 4.93 -19.12 -10.12
N LEU A 145 4.19 -18.00 -10.20
CA LEU A 145 2.84 -17.83 -9.65
C LEU A 145 1.80 -17.36 -10.69
N HIS A 146 2.07 -17.56 -11.99
CA HIS A 146 1.32 -17.05 -13.16
C HIS A 146 -0.23 -17.04 -13.07
N VAL A 147 -0.85 -17.92 -12.28
CA VAL A 147 -2.32 -17.99 -12.10
C VAL A 147 -2.85 -16.82 -11.26
N VAL A 148 -2.20 -16.47 -10.14
CA VAL A 148 -2.66 -15.40 -9.22
C VAL A 148 -2.50 -14.02 -9.87
N SER A 149 -1.45 -13.88 -10.66
CA SER A 149 -1.10 -12.72 -11.46
C SER A 149 -2.20 -12.26 -12.41
N ARG A 150 -2.75 -13.19 -13.21
CA ARG A 150 -3.80 -12.87 -14.19
C ARG A 150 -5.05 -12.37 -13.51
N GLU A 151 -5.46 -12.99 -12.41
CA GLU A 151 -6.68 -12.60 -11.70
C GLU A 151 -6.51 -11.26 -10.97
N PHE A 152 -5.34 -10.99 -10.38
CA PHE A 152 -5.05 -9.69 -9.77
C PHE A 152 -4.96 -8.55 -10.80
N HIS A 153 -4.32 -8.80 -11.95
CA HIS A 153 -4.27 -7.84 -13.06
C HIS A 153 -5.68 -7.57 -13.62
N LYS A 154 -6.49 -8.61 -13.83
CA LYS A 154 -7.89 -8.45 -14.22
C LYS A 154 -8.69 -7.69 -13.18
N MET A 155 -8.44 -7.90 -11.88
CA MET A 155 -9.12 -7.20 -10.79
C MET A 155 -8.79 -5.69 -10.78
N LEU A 156 -7.51 -5.33 -10.89
CA LEU A 156 -7.06 -3.93 -10.87
C LEU A 156 -7.50 -3.13 -12.11
N PHE A 157 -7.55 -3.77 -13.27
CA PHE A 157 -7.82 -3.09 -14.55
C PHE A 157 -9.21 -3.36 -15.14
N LYS A 158 -10.11 -4.05 -14.41
CA LYS A 158 -11.48 -4.36 -14.87
C LYS A 158 -12.28 -3.12 -15.24
N LEU A 159 -12.03 -1.99 -14.58
CA LEU A 159 -12.74 -0.73 -14.79
C LEU A 159 -12.34 0.05 -16.05
N SER A 160 -11.32 -0.41 -16.79
CA SER A 160 -10.92 0.23 -18.06
C SER A 160 -11.78 -0.19 -19.27
N LYS A 161 -12.58 -1.27 -19.15
CA LYS A 161 -13.28 -1.87 -20.30
C LYS A 161 -14.77 -1.52 -20.43
N ASN A 162 -15.37 -0.77 -19.50
CA ASN A 162 -16.82 -0.54 -19.50
C ASN A 162 -17.27 0.87 -19.94
N ASN A 163 -16.35 1.76 -20.37
CA ASN A 163 -16.71 3.11 -20.85
C ASN A 163 -16.35 3.32 -22.33
N ALA A 164 -16.65 2.33 -23.17
CA ALA A 164 -16.56 2.43 -24.62
C ALA A 164 -17.76 1.73 -25.28
N THR A 165 -18.94 2.29 -25.06
CA THR A 165 -20.13 2.19 -25.93
C THR A 165 -20.94 3.46 -25.76
#